data_AF-R9M7H1-F1
#
_entry.id   AF-R9M7H1-F1
#
_cell.length_a   1.000
_cell.length_b   1.000
_cell.length_c   1.000
_cell.angle_alpha   90.00
_cell.angle_beta   90.00
_cell.angle_gamma   90.00
#
_symmetry.space_group_name_H-M   'P 1'
#
loop_
_entity.id
_entity.type
_entity.pdbx_description
1 polymer ?
#
loop_
_entity_poly.entity_id
_entity_poly.type
_entity_poly.pdbx_seq_one_letter_code
_entity_poly.pdbx_strand_id
1 'polypeptide(L)'
;MDKFLGILWYIVVLAIAVTVAGWRYNMGPVIWMRRSRGRARALEDDASRRDLVERVRQRLPQASDQNVVFSLQVESHTSGSSRMRVTTYTYYYKVFVADADCLWVLPFSYDKKTRGYELGDPVPLTRDLIQRVSLAGKRGKKLTVSFTLKPELGLDKIVMVLEPLQFQRNKFYPFDFLQEGACAKAMDLTEKLALAACGLTSEDLEETRLEDECGNYAVAAGLCGFCGIIAASVGNTLLLPLALFAAALGCFGVMLSKKQMPKISLVIVIVEAVVAFLLFRLP
;
A
#
# COMPACT_ATOMS: atom_id res chain seq x y z
N MET A 1 8.23 15.62 -42.29
CA MET A 1 7.17 15.02 -41.45
C MET A 1 7.62 13.72 -40.81
N ASP A 2 8.33 12.85 -41.52
CA ASP A 2 8.72 11.51 -41.02
C ASP A 2 9.67 11.50 -39.82
N LYS A 3 10.58 12.48 -39.71
CA LYS A 3 11.46 12.61 -38.53
C LYS A 3 10.70 12.97 -37.25
N PHE A 4 9.65 13.79 -37.37
CA PHE A 4 8.78 14.15 -36.23
C PHE A 4 7.92 12.96 -35.80
N LEU A 5 7.39 12.20 -36.75
CA LEU A 5 6.66 10.95 -36.49
C LEU A 5 7.56 9.89 -35.84
N GLY A 6 8.81 9.76 -36.29
CA GLY A 6 9.80 8.86 -35.68
C GLY A 6 10.13 9.24 -34.24
N ILE A 7 10.37 10.53 -33.95
CA ILE A 7 10.62 11.02 -32.59
C ILE A 7 9.39 10.80 -31.69
N LEU A 8 8.18 11.07 -32.19
CA LEU A 8 6.93 10.81 -31.47
C LEU A 8 6.79 9.32 -31.14
N TRP A 9 7.13 8.44 -32.08
CA TRP A 9 7.08 6.99 -31.89
C TRP A 9 8.08 6.52 -30.84
N TYR A 10 9.32 7.04 -30.84
CA TYR A 10 10.29 6.77 -29.79
C TYR A 10 9.82 7.27 -28.42
N ILE A 11 9.19 8.45 -28.35
CA ILE A 11 8.62 8.97 -27.09
C ILE A 11 7.48 8.07 -26.60
N VAL A 12 6.61 7.58 -27.50
CA VAL A 12 5.53 6.65 -27.17
C VAL A 12 6.07 5.30 -26.71
N VAL A 13 7.07 4.74 -27.37
CA VAL A 13 7.70 3.48 -26.93
C VAL A 13 8.44 3.65 -25.62
N LEU A 14 9.14 4.77 -25.43
CA LEU A 14 9.77 5.09 -24.15
C LEU A 14 8.72 5.25 -23.05
N ALA A 15 7.62 5.95 -23.33
CA ALA A 15 6.51 6.11 -22.41
C ALA A 15 5.88 4.76 -22.07
N ILE A 16 5.63 3.89 -23.05
CA ILE A 16 5.10 2.53 -22.82
C ILE A 16 6.11 1.71 -22.01
N ALA A 17 7.40 1.71 -22.33
CA ALA A 17 8.42 0.99 -21.58
C ALA A 17 8.53 1.48 -20.13
N VAL A 18 8.50 2.80 -19.91
CA VAL A 18 8.47 3.42 -18.58
C VAL A 18 7.17 3.12 -17.85
N THR A 19 6.04 3.04 -18.56
CA THR A 19 4.74 2.70 -17.98
C THR A 19 4.69 1.23 -17.61
N VAL A 20 5.20 0.33 -18.45
CA VAL A 20 5.29 -1.13 -18.19
C VAL A 20 6.28 -1.42 -17.07
N ALA A 21 7.44 -0.77 -17.05
CA ALA A 21 8.39 -0.85 -15.94
C ALA A 21 7.76 -0.28 -14.66
N GLY A 22 7.14 0.90 -14.75
CA GLY A 22 6.40 1.54 -13.65
C GLY A 22 5.23 0.70 -13.15
N TRP A 23 4.59 -0.08 -14.02
CA TRP A 23 3.49 -1.00 -13.71
C TRP A 23 4.00 -2.26 -13.02
N ARG A 24 5.11 -2.85 -13.50
CA ARG A 24 5.77 -4.00 -12.87
C ARG A 24 6.33 -3.66 -11.50
N TYR A 25 6.87 -2.45 -11.33
CA TYR A 25 7.35 -1.95 -10.03
C TYR A 25 6.29 -1.20 -9.23
N ASN A 26 5.09 -0.97 -9.79
CA ASN A 26 3.97 -0.24 -9.19
C ASN A 26 4.40 1.09 -8.55
N MET A 27 5.37 1.78 -9.18
CA MET A 27 6.03 2.98 -8.67
C MET A 27 6.50 3.86 -9.84
N GLY A 28 6.19 5.15 -9.78
CA GLY A 28 6.70 6.12 -10.76
C GLY A 28 8.22 6.33 -10.66
N PRO A 29 8.88 6.80 -11.73
CA PRO A 29 10.34 6.89 -11.81
C PRO A 29 10.99 7.74 -10.71
N VAL A 30 10.32 8.80 -10.25
CA VAL A 30 10.78 9.66 -9.14
C VAL A 30 10.77 8.91 -7.80
N ILE A 31 9.73 8.12 -7.54
CA ILE A 31 9.59 7.32 -6.31
C ILE A 31 10.64 6.21 -6.30
N TRP A 32 10.90 5.59 -7.45
CA TRP A 32 11.93 4.59 -7.61
C TRP A 32 13.33 5.13 -7.28
N MET A 33 13.71 6.29 -7.84
CA MET A 33 14.99 6.94 -7.53
C MET A 33 15.13 7.36 -6.06
N ARG A 34 14.05 7.86 -5.44
CA ARG A 34 14.09 8.17 -4.00
C ARG A 34 14.27 6.92 -3.15
N ARG A 35 13.60 5.83 -3.51
CA ARG A 35 13.67 4.56 -2.80
C ARG A 35 15.05 3.90 -2.94
N SER A 36 15.67 3.95 -4.12
CA SER A 36 17.03 3.44 -4.31
C SER A 36 18.06 4.24 -3.51
N ARG A 37 17.98 5.57 -3.50
CA ARG A 37 18.83 6.45 -2.67
C ARG A 37 18.59 6.25 -1.18
N GLY A 38 17.34 6.05 -0.75
CA GLY A 38 17.00 5.72 0.63
C GLY A 38 17.58 4.37 1.05
N ARG A 39 17.53 3.36 0.17
CA ARG A 39 18.14 2.05 0.41
C ARG A 39 19.65 2.15 0.57
N ALA A 40 20.33 2.90 -0.30
CA ALA A 40 21.78 3.11 -0.18
C ALA A 40 22.15 3.79 1.14
N ARG A 41 21.44 4.87 1.53
CA ARG A 41 21.65 5.54 2.81
C ARG A 41 21.36 4.65 4.02
N ALA A 42 20.30 3.85 3.98
CA ALA A 42 19.99 2.92 5.06
C ALA A 42 21.04 1.79 5.21
N LEU A 43 21.69 1.40 4.10
CA LEU A 43 22.80 0.44 4.12
C LEU A 43 24.11 1.07 4.61
N GLU A 44 24.32 2.36 4.35
CA GLU A 44 25.52 3.11 4.76
C GLU A 44 25.43 3.64 6.20
N ASP A 45 24.25 4.07 6.65
CA ASP A 45 24.00 4.73 7.93
C ASP A 45 22.99 3.95 8.80
N ASP A 46 23.32 2.70 9.12
CA ASP A 46 22.53 1.82 9.98
C ASP A 46 22.58 2.24 11.48
N ALA A 47 23.13 3.41 11.80
CA ALA A 47 23.25 3.91 13.17
C ALA A 47 21.87 4.18 13.79
N SER A 48 20.96 4.80 13.03
CA SER A 48 19.61 5.11 13.51
C SER A 48 18.79 3.86 13.82
N ARG A 49 18.96 2.81 13.00
CA ARG A 49 18.30 1.52 13.18
C ARG A 49 18.83 0.80 14.42
N ARG A 50 20.15 0.76 14.59
CA ARG A 50 20.80 0.16 15.76
C ARG A 50 20.44 0.87 17.06
N ASP A 51 20.39 2.20 17.08
CA ASP A 51 19.92 2.98 18.23
C ASP A 51 18.47 2.62 18.60
N LEU A 52 17.58 2.50 17.61
CA LEU A 52 16.20 2.07 17.85
C LEU A 52 16.14 0.68 18.48
N VAL A 53 16.85 -0.29 17.90
CA VAL A 53 16.83 -1.67 18.39
C VAL A 53 17.44 -1.77 19.78
N GLU A 54 18.49 -1.02 20.08
CA GLU A 54 19.10 -1.01 21.41
C GLU A 54 18.16 -0.43 22.46
N ARG A 55 17.46 0.67 22.15
CA ARG A 55 16.43 1.23 23.05
C ARG A 55 15.26 0.28 23.27
N VAL A 56 14.85 -0.45 22.23
CA VAL A 56 13.82 -1.49 22.37
C VAL A 56 14.37 -2.63 23.23
N ARG A 57 15.63 -3.03 23.04
CA ARG A 57 16.28 -4.10 23.82
C ARG A 57 16.37 -3.78 25.30
N GLN A 58 16.59 -2.51 25.66
CA GLN A 58 16.56 -2.06 27.06
C GLN A 58 15.19 -2.30 27.73
N ARG A 59 14.10 -2.35 26.96
CA ARG A 59 12.74 -2.61 27.47
C ARG A 59 12.30 -4.06 27.26
N LEU A 60 12.78 -4.71 26.21
CA LEU A 60 12.50 -6.08 25.81
C LEU A 60 13.80 -6.79 25.39
N PRO A 61 14.48 -7.51 26.30
CA PRO A 61 15.78 -8.13 26.04
C PRO A 61 15.84 -9.06 24.82
N GLN A 62 14.71 -9.64 24.42
CA GLN A 62 14.57 -10.49 23.24
C GLN A 62 14.59 -9.72 21.89
N ALA A 63 14.70 -8.40 21.92
CA ALA A 63 14.72 -7.57 20.71
C ALA A 63 16.05 -7.64 19.94
N SER A 64 15.93 -7.64 18.61
CA SER A 64 17.00 -7.78 17.63
C SER A 64 16.63 -7.09 16.32
N ASP A 65 17.62 -6.86 15.44
CA ASP A 65 17.38 -6.25 14.13
C ASP A 65 16.42 -7.06 13.25
N GLN A 66 16.28 -8.37 13.52
CA GLN A 66 15.45 -9.29 12.77
C GLN A 66 14.01 -9.39 13.27
N ASN A 67 13.65 -8.82 14.42
CA ASN A 67 12.29 -8.90 14.96
C ASN A 67 11.66 -7.56 15.34
N VAL A 68 12.44 -6.49 15.46
CA VAL A 68 11.90 -5.15 15.69
C VAL A 68 11.41 -4.56 14.37
N VAL A 69 10.13 -4.20 14.28
CA VAL A 69 9.54 -3.50 13.14
C VAL A 69 9.10 -2.11 13.58
N PHE A 70 9.58 -1.09 12.87
CA PHE A 70 9.02 0.24 12.98
C PHE A 70 7.83 0.37 12.03
N SER A 71 6.70 0.82 12.55
CA SER A 71 5.45 1.00 11.82
C SER A 71 5.03 2.47 11.82
N LEU A 72 4.66 2.96 10.62
CA LEU A 72 4.12 4.30 10.42
C LEU A 72 2.72 4.23 9.83
N GLN A 73 1.72 4.47 10.67
CA GLN A 73 0.35 4.70 10.21
C GLN A 73 0.18 6.19 9.87
N VAL A 74 -0.48 6.47 8.75
CA VAL A 74 -0.77 7.81 8.28
C VAL A 74 -2.26 7.92 8.08
N GLU A 75 -2.88 8.88 8.75
CA GLU A 75 -4.27 9.25 8.54
C GLU A 75 -4.31 10.61 7.85
N SER A 76 -5.13 10.71 6.81
CA SER A 76 -5.34 11.95 6.09
C SER A 76 -6.78 12.40 6.25
N HIS A 77 -6.96 13.61 6.77
CA HIS A 77 -8.26 14.25 6.84
C HIS A 77 -8.28 15.38 5.83
N THR A 78 -9.19 15.29 4.85
CA THR A 78 -9.45 16.38 3.92
C THR A 78 -10.68 17.13 4.41
N SER A 79 -10.48 18.38 4.83
CA SER A 79 -11.55 19.28 5.26
C SER A 79 -11.49 20.57 4.45
N GLY A 80 -12.65 21.12 4.12
CA GLY A 80 -12.75 22.43 3.46
C GLY A 80 -13.91 22.54 2.48
N SER A 81 -14.10 23.75 1.93
CA SER A 81 -15.15 24.04 0.96
C SER A 81 -14.70 23.72 -0.47
N SER A 82 -15.61 23.84 -1.44
CA SER A 82 -15.31 23.64 -2.87
C SER A 82 -14.18 24.53 -3.41
N ARG A 83 -13.87 25.66 -2.73
CA ARG A 83 -12.80 26.59 -3.12
C ARG A 83 -11.46 26.34 -2.44
N MET A 84 -11.43 25.65 -1.30
CA MET A 84 -10.19 25.35 -0.59
C MET A 84 -10.30 24.04 0.17
N ARG A 85 -9.51 23.05 -0.25
CA ARG A 85 -9.36 21.77 0.45
C ARG A 85 -8.03 21.75 1.18
N VAL A 86 -8.08 21.65 2.50
CA VAL A 86 -6.91 21.41 3.34
C VAL A 86 -6.86 19.92 3.63
N THR A 87 -5.75 19.28 3.29
CA THR A 87 -5.50 17.89 3.66
C THR A 87 -4.48 17.87 4.78
N THR A 88 -4.93 17.50 5.98
CA THR A 88 -4.10 17.35 7.17
C THR A 88 -3.68 15.89 7.30
N TYR A 89 -2.39 15.66 7.58
CA TYR A 89 -1.83 14.33 7.78
C TYR A 89 -1.44 14.14 9.24
N THR A 90 -1.99 13.14 9.89
CA THR A 90 -1.63 12.70 11.23
C THR A 90 -0.78 11.44 11.14
N TYR A 91 0.37 11.44 11.82
CA TYR A 91 1.32 10.35 11.81
C TYR A 91 1.30 9.64 13.17
N TYR A 92 1.04 8.34 13.15
CA TYR A 92 1.07 7.49 14.33
C TYR A 92 2.25 6.53 14.23
N TYR A 93 3.16 6.64 15.19
CA TYR A 93 4.37 5.84 15.27
C TYR A 93 4.15 4.70 16.26
N LYS A 94 4.51 3.49 15.87
CA LYS A 94 4.50 2.31 16.75
C LYS A 94 5.70 1.45 16.42
N VAL A 95 6.24 0.81 17.45
CA VAL A 95 7.26 -0.22 17.29
C VAL A 95 6.65 -1.55 17.67
N PHE A 96 6.91 -2.56 16.85
CA PHE A 96 6.45 -3.91 17.06
C PHE A 96 7.65 -4.83 17.25
N VAL A 97 7.56 -5.81 18.15
CA VAL A 97 8.58 -6.85 18.30
C VAL A 97 7.93 -8.20 18.11
N ALA A 98 8.36 -8.90 17.07
CA ALA A 98 7.89 -10.26 16.78
C ALA A 98 8.64 -11.27 17.65
N ASP A 99 8.00 -11.71 18.72
CA ASP A 99 8.50 -12.71 19.65
C ASP A 99 7.69 -14.02 19.49
N ALA A 100 8.31 -15.17 19.75
CA ALA A 100 7.89 -16.51 19.31
C ALA A 100 6.36 -16.68 19.06
N ASP A 101 5.55 -16.42 20.09
CA ASP A 101 4.09 -16.57 20.05
C ASP A 101 3.32 -15.27 20.37
N CYS A 102 4.00 -14.14 20.49
CA CYS A 102 3.38 -12.86 20.85
C CYS A 102 3.99 -11.67 20.12
N LEU A 103 3.14 -10.73 19.73
CA LEU A 103 3.57 -9.50 19.09
C LEU A 103 3.59 -8.40 20.16
N TRP A 104 4.76 -7.90 20.53
CA TRP A 104 4.83 -6.77 21.46
C TRP A 104 4.60 -5.46 20.72
N VAL A 105 3.84 -4.56 21.33
CA VAL A 105 3.56 -3.22 20.82
C VAL A 105 4.15 -2.20 21.78
N LEU A 106 5.07 -1.38 21.29
CA LEU A 106 5.68 -0.29 22.04
C LEU A 106 5.15 1.04 21.48
N PRO A 107 4.49 1.85 22.31
CA PRO A 107 4.16 3.23 21.95
C PRO A 107 5.44 3.99 21.59
N PHE A 108 5.39 4.79 20.53
CA PHE A 108 6.52 5.60 20.09
C PHE A 108 6.13 7.07 20.11
N SER A 109 6.86 7.87 20.89
CA SER A 109 6.70 9.32 20.96
C SER A 109 7.86 10.00 20.25
N TYR A 110 7.58 10.90 19.32
CA TYR A 110 8.59 11.68 18.60
C TYR A 110 8.47 13.15 18.94
N ASP A 111 9.50 13.73 19.54
CA ASP A 111 9.56 15.17 19.75
C ASP A 111 10.25 15.85 18.56
N LYS A 112 9.46 16.64 17.84
CA LYS A 112 9.91 17.39 16.64
C LYS A 112 10.92 18.48 16.98
N LYS A 113 10.91 19.03 18.21
CA LYS A 113 11.80 20.13 18.61
C LYS A 113 13.21 19.63 18.87
N THR A 114 13.33 18.61 19.70
CA THR A 114 14.62 17.99 20.06
C THR A 114 15.07 16.96 19.02
N ARG A 115 14.18 16.55 18.10
CA ARG A 115 14.38 15.43 17.16
C ARG A 115 14.66 14.09 17.85
N GLY A 116 14.38 13.98 19.14
CA GLY A 116 14.48 12.76 19.92
C GLY A 116 13.20 11.92 19.83
N TYR A 117 13.31 10.68 20.27
CA TYR A 117 12.15 9.82 20.47
C TYR A 117 12.26 9.01 21.76
N GLU A 118 11.09 8.68 22.30
CA GLU A 118 10.91 7.88 23.50
C GLU A 118 10.02 6.70 23.21
N LEU A 119 10.33 5.57 23.85
CA LEU A 119 9.54 4.35 23.80
C LEU A 119 8.74 4.23 25.10
N GLY A 120 7.44 4.01 24.96
CA GLY A 120 6.58 3.65 26.07
C GLY A 120 6.77 2.19 26.48
N ASP A 121 5.99 1.76 27.47
CA ASP A 121 6.07 0.39 27.96
C ASP A 121 5.51 -0.63 26.96
N PRO A 122 6.14 -1.81 26.84
CA PRO A 122 5.73 -2.84 25.90
C PRO A 122 4.43 -3.50 26.33
N VAL A 123 3.46 -3.54 25.40
CA VAL A 123 2.16 -4.18 25.58
C VAL A 123 2.12 -5.46 24.74
N PRO A 124 1.89 -6.65 25.34
CA PRO A 124 1.81 -7.88 24.59
C PRO A 124 0.48 -7.98 23.85
N LEU A 125 0.54 -8.26 22.54
CA LEU A 125 -0.60 -8.64 21.74
C LEU A 125 -0.59 -10.17 21.58
N THR A 126 -1.50 -10.83 22.29
CA THR A 126 -1.68 -12.28 22.26
C THR A 126 -2.99 -12.66 21.55
N ARG A 127 -3.12 -13.93 21.19
CA ARG A 127 -4.32 -14.48 20.54
C ARG A 127 -5.62 -14.19 21.29
N ASP A 128 -5.56 -14.13 22.63
CA ASP A 128 -6.76 -14.02 23.47
C ASP A 128 -7.41 -12.63 23.36
N LEU A 129 -6.62 -11.62 22.99
CA LEU A 129 -7.04 -10.23 22.81
C LEU A 129 -7.59 -9.97 21.40
N ILE A 130 -7.17 -10.77 20.42
CA ILE A 130 -7.47 -10.57 18.99
C ILE A 130 -8.85 -11.16 18.69
N GLN A 131 -9.72 -10.35 18.09
CA GLN A 131 -11.01 -10.79 17.58
C GLN A 131 -10.98 -11.05 16.07
N ARG A 132 -10.30 -10.17 15.32
CA ARG A 132 -10.19 -10.27 13.85
C ARG A 132 -8.85 -9.73 13.39
N VAL A 133 -8.31 -10.35 12.35
CA VAL A 133 -7.14 -9.87 11.62
C VAL A 133 -7.53 -9.58 10.17
N SER A 134 -7.09 -8.47 9.62
CA SER A 134 -7.22 -8.17 8.19
C SER A 134 -5.96 -7.57 7.60
N LEU A 135 -5.76 -7.81 6.31
CA LEU A 135 -4.62 -7.33 5.55
C LEU A 135 -5.10 -6.36 4.47
N ALA A 136 -4.36 -5.27 4.28
CA ALA A 136 -4.58 -4.31 3.20
C ALA A 136 -3.25 -3.90 2.56
N GLY A 137 -3.25 -3.57 1.28
CA GLY A 137 -2.04 -3.16 0.56
C GLY A 137 -1.28 -4.33 -0.07
N LYS A 138 0.05 -4.18 -0.27
CA LYS A 138 0.87 -5.12 -1.05
C LYS A 138 2.05 -5.65 -0.23
N ARG A 139 2.19 -6.98 -0.15
CA ARG A 139 3.37 -7.66 0.44
C ARG A 139 4.68 -7.16 -0.20
N GLY A 140 5.74 -7.05 0.60
CA GLY A 140 7.06 -6.56 0.14
C GLY A 140 7.12 -5.06 -0.21
N LYS A 141 6.00 -4.33 -0.12
CA LYS A 141 5.94 -2.89 -0.35
C LYS A 141 5.42 -2.18 0.89
N LYS A 142 4.10 -2.09 1.02
CA LYS A 142 3.42 -1.50 2.16
C LYS A 142 2.20 -2.37 2.40
N LEU A 143 2.30 -3.22 3.41
CA LEU A 143 1.24 -4.08 3.87
C LEU A 143 0.75 -3.56 5.22
N THR A 144 -0.53 -3.30 5.34
CA THR A 144 -1.17 -2.87 6.57
C THR A 144 -1.87 -4.08 7.18
N VAL A 145 -1.44 -4.48 8.36
CA VAL A 145 -2.09 -5.49 9.19
C VAL A 145 -2.96 -4.76 10.22
N SER A 146 -4.24 -5.09 10.25
CA SER A 146 -5.18 -4.55 11.23
C SER A 146 -5.60 -5.66 12.19
N PHE A 147 -5.34 -5.46 13.48
CA PHE A 147 -5.83 -6.30 14.57
C PHE A 147 -7.01 -5.59 15.23
N THR A 148 -8.21 -6.12 15.06
CA THR A 148 -9.38 -5.71 15.85
C THR A 148 -9.37 -6.49 17.15
N LEU A 149 -9.41 -5.77 18.26
CA LEU A 149 -9.37 -6.38 19.59
C LEU A 149 -10.78 -6.56 20.15
N LYS A 150 -10.91 -7.40 21.19
CA LYS A 150 -12.17 -7.56 21.89
C LYS A 150 -12.55 -6.25 22.62
N PRO A 151 -13.83 -5.82 22.56
CA PRO A 151 -14.28 -4.52 23.06
C PRO A 151 -14.15 -4.33 24.58
N GLU A 152 -14.00 -5.41 25.34
CA GLU A 152 -13.81 -5.40 26.80
C GLU A 152 -12.53 -4.66 27.26
N LEU A 153 -11.60 -4.39 26.33
CA LEU A 153 -10.31 -3.77 26.60
C LEU A 153 -10.26 -2.25 26.31
N GLY A 154 -11.35 -1.66 25.81
CA GLY A 154 -11.41 -0.22 25.49
C GLY A 154 -10.45 0.24 24.37
N LEU A 155 -9.84 -0.70 23.64
CA LEU A 155 -8.96 -0.47 22.49
C LEU A 155 -9.57 -1.16 21.28
N ASP A 156 -10.07 -0.40 20.31
CA ASP A 156 -10.83 -1.00 19.20
C ASP A 156 -9.94 -1.64 18.14
N LYS A 157 -8.77 -1.06 17.87
CA LYS A 157 -7.94 -1.46 16.72
C LYS A 157 -6.45 -1.11 16.89
N ILE A 158 -5.59 -2.09 16.62
CA ILE A 158 -4.14 -1.90 16.47
C ILE A 158 -3.78 -2.10 15.00
N VAL A 159 -3.09 -1.13 14.42
CA VAL A 159 -2.62 -1.17 13.04
C VAL A 159 -1.10 -1.27 13.02
N MET A 160 -0.59 -2.28 12.32
CA MET A 160 0.82 -2.49 12.04
C MET A 160 1.07 -2.33 10.54
N VAL A 161 1.97 -1.42 10.17
CA VAL A 161 2.35 -1.19 8.77
C VAL A 161 3.72 -1.83 8.52
N LEU A 162 3.73 -2.91 7.76
CA LEU A 162 4.92 -3.61 7.29
C LEU A 162 5.42 -2.95 6.00
N GLU A 163 6.45 -2.12 6.13
CA GLU A 163 7.13 -1.44 5.04
C GLU A 163 8.62 -1.81 5.10
N PRO A 164 9.11 -2.73 4.22
CA PRO A 164 10.46 -3.28 4.31
C PRO A 164 11.58 -2.25 4.19
N LEU A 165 11.29 -1.14 3.50
CA LEU A 165 12.17 0.00 3.42
C LEU A 165 11.35 1.25 3.70
N GLN A 166 11.52 1.79 4.89
CA GLN A 166 11.00 3.09 5.26
C GLN A 166 12.07 4.13 4.96
N PHE A 167 11.72 5.11 4.15
CA PHE A 167 12.64 6.20 3.81
C PHE A 167 12.09 7.52 4.33
N GLN A 168 13.00 8.45 4.61
CA GLN A 168 12.69 9.80 5.03
C GLN A 168 11.74 10.45 4.02
N ARG A 169 10.51 10.72 4.47
CA ARG A 169 9.43 11.29 3.65
C ARG A 169 9.44 12.81 3.71
N ASN A 170 9.74 13.38 4.88
CA ASN A 170 9.77 14.81 5.12
C ASN A 170 10.67 15.14 6.33
N LYS A 171 10.84 16.45 6.63
CA LYS A 171 11.60 16.92 7.79
C LYS A 171 11.06 16.43 9.14
N PHE A 172 9.78 16.05 9.20
CA PHE A 172 9.11 15.54 10.40
C PHE A 172 9.16 14.01 10.52
N TYR A 173 9.75 13.32 9.54
CA TYR A 173 9.98 11.89 9.51
C TYR A 173 11.40 11.62 9.01
N PRO A 174 12.42 11.83 9.85
CA PRO A 174 13.83 11.76 9.43
C PRO A 174 14.41 10.35 9.49
N PHE A 175 13.59 9.30 9.46
CA PHE A 175 14.06 7.93 9.63
C PHE A 175 14.19 7.22 8.28
N ASP A 176 15.36 6.63 8.05
CA ASP A 176 15.64 5.68 6.98
C ASP A 176 15.87 4.31 7.67
N PHE A 177 14.91 3.38 7.52
CA PHE A 177 14.98 2.03 8.11
C PHE A 177 14.85 0.96 7.05
N LEU A 178 15.84 0.06 7.00
CA LEU A 178 15.78 -1.19 6.26
C LEU A 178 15.40 -2.32 7.24
N GLN A 179 14.28 -2.97 6.99
CA GLN A 179 13.68 -3.94 7.93
C GLN A 179 13.01 -5.12 7.20
N GLU A 180 13.57 -5.55 6.07
CA GLU A 180 13.01 -6.63 5.23
C GLU A 180 12.82 -7.93 6.03
N GLY A 181 13.84 -8.37 6.78
CA GLY A 181 13.77 -9.57 7.61
C GLY A 181 12.78 -9.44 8.76
N ALA A 182 12.73 -8.29 9.43
CA ALA A 182 11.80 -8.05 10.52
C ALA A 182 10.34 -8.00 10.05
N CYS A 183 10.08 -7.41 8.88
CA CYS A 183 8.75 -7.45 8.26
C CYS A 183 8.32 -8.87 7.89
N ALA A 184 9.21 -9.70 7.35
CA ALA A 184 8.90 -11.10 7.05
C ALA A 184 8.56 -11.86 8.33
N LYS A 185 9.39 -11.75 9.37
CA LYS A 185 9.16 -12.42 10.66
C LYS A 185 7.87 -11.95 11.35
N ALA A 186 7.57 -10.65 11.30
CA ALA A 186 6.31 -10.11 11.83
C ALA A 186 5.10 -10.60 11.04
N MET A 187 5.22 -10.81 9.73
CA MET A 187 4.16 -11.37 8.90
C MET A 187 3.91 -12.84 9.25
N ASP A 188 4.96 -13.66 9.34
CA ASP A 188 4.84 -15.08 9.72
C ASP A 188 4.17 -15.23 11.10
N LEU A 189 4.54 -14.37 12.05
CA LEU A 189 3.90 -14.33 13.37
C LEU A 189 2.44 -13.88 13.30
N THR A 190 2.13 -12.90 12.44
CA THR A 190 0.75 -12.43 12.21
C THR A 190 -0.12 -13.56 11.67
N GLU A 191 0.37 -14.35 10.71
CA GLU A 191 -0.37 -15.49 10.16
C GLU A 191 -0.63 -16.55 11.24
N LYS A 192 0.37 -16.84 12.08
CA LYS A 192 0.19 -17.74 13.25
C LYS A 192 -0.83 -17.21 14.25
N LEU A 193 -0.77 -15.92 14.58
CA LEU A 193 -1.73 -15.28 15.50
C LEU A 193 -3.14 -15.25 14.92
N ALA A 194 -3.30 -14.98 13.62
CA ALA A 194 -4.59 -14.99 12.96
C ALA A 194 -5.21 -16.40 12.93
N LEU A 195 -4.40 -17.42 12.65
CA LEU A 195 -4.83 -18.82 12.71
C LEU A 195 -5.24 -19.20 14.14
N ALA A 196 -4.43 -18.85 15.14
CA ALA A 196 -4.69 -19.20 16.53
C ALA A 196 -5.87 -18.44 17.16
N ALA A 197 -6.09 -17.18 16.78
CA ALA A 197 -7.13 -16.34 17.37
C ALA A 197 -8.46 -16.43 16.62
N CYS A 198 -8.42 -16.50 15.29
CA CYS A 198 -9.58 -16.35 14.42
C CYS A 198 -9.84 -17.55 13.52
N GLY A 199 -8.97 -18.56 13.52
CA GLY A 199 -9.06 -19.71 12.60
C GLY A 199 -8.78 -19.36 11.14
N LEU A 200 -8.21 -18.18 10.86
CA LEU A 200 -7.93 -17.74 9.50
C LEU A 200 -6.58 -18.28 9.03
N THR A 201 -6.57 -18.95 7.89
CA THR A 201 -5.34 -19.38 7.23
C THR A 201 -4.67 -18.21 6.50
N SER A 202 -3.42 -18.41 6.07
CA SER A 202 -2.72 -17.44 5.22
C SER A 202 -3.46 -17.20 3.89
N GLU A 203 -4.15 -18.21 3.38
CA GLU A 203 -4.97 -18.12 2.16
C GLU A 203 -6.20 -17.24 2.39
N ASP A 204 -6.92 -17.39 3.50
CA ASP A 204 -8.11 -16.58 3.83
C ASP A 204 -7.77 -15.09 4.00
N LEU A 205 -6.61 -14.82 4.64
CA LEU A 205 -6.10 -13.46 4.81
C LEU A 205 -5.72 -12.82 3.47
N GLU A 206 -5.12 -13.60 2.57
CA GLU A 206 -4.77 -13.14 1.22
C GLU A 206 -6.00 -12.96 0.34
N GLU A 207 -7.01 -13.84 0.44
CA GLU A 207 -8.26 -13.71 -0.28
C GLU A 207 -8.96 -12.40 0.08
N THR A 208 -9.13 -12.14 1.39
CA THR A 208 -9.72 -10.88 1.88
C THR A 208 -8.93 -9.65 1.38
N ARG A 209 -7.60 -9.73 1.40
CA ARG A 209 -6.73 -8.64 0.92
C ARG A 209 -6.89 -8.42 -0.58
N LEU A 210 -6.96 -9.50 -1.36
CA LEU A 210 -7.11 -9.45 -2.81
C LEU A 210 -8.49 -8.92 -3.18
N GLU A 211 -9.55 -9.24 -2.43
CA GLU A 211 -10.91 -8.75 -2.71
C GLU A 211 -10.94 -7.22 -2.62
N ASP A 212 -10.37 -6.66 -1.55
CA ASP A 212 -10.25 -5.21 -1.36
C ASP A 212 -9.37 -4.55 -2.45
N GLU A 213 -8.28 -5.20 -2.87
CA GLU A 213 -7.41 -4.68 -3.92
C GLU A 213 -8.10 -4.71 -5.29
N CYS A 214 -8.79 -5.80 -5.61
CA CYS A 214 -9.55 -6.00 -6.84
C CYS A 214 -10.76 -5.09 -6.92
N GLY A 215 -11.45 -4.82 -5.80
CA GLY A 215 -12.55 -3.86 -5.73
C GLY A 215 -12.13 -2.47 -6.22
N ASN A 216 -10.95 -2.00 -5.82
CA ASN A 216 -10.40 -0.72 -6.31
C ASN A 216 -10.13 -0.72 -7.82
N TYR A 217 -9.60 -1.83 -8.35
CA TYR A 217 -9.40 -1.97 -9.80
C TYR A 217 -10.72 -2.05 -10.56
N ALA A 218 -11.76 -2.68 -10.00
CA ALA A 218 -13.09 -2.73 -10.59
C ALA A 218 -13.74 -1.33 -10.66
N VAL A 219 -13.61 -0.54 -9.58
CA VAL A 219 -14.09 0.86 -9.56
C VAL A 219 -13.33 1.72 -10.58
N ALA A 220 -12.01 1.57 -10.67
CA ALA A 220 -11.20 2.28 -11.66
C ALA A 220 -11.56 1.87 -13.10
N ALA A 221 -11.78 0.57 -13.35
CA ALA A 221 -12.19 0.07 -14.65
C ALA A 221 -13.55 0.64 -15.08
N GLY A 222 -14.55 0.65 -14.17
CA GLY A 222 -15.86 1.24 -14.45
C GLY A 222 -15.81 2.74 -14.69
N LEU A 223 -15.00 3.49 -13.93
CA LEU A 223 -14.78 4.92 -14.19
C LEU A 223 -14.13 5.17 -15.55
N CYS A 224 -13.13 4.36 -15.92
CA CYS A 224 -12.48 4.46 -17.24
C CYS A 224 -13.47 4.15 -18.38
N GLY A 225 -14.31 3.12 -18.23
CA GLY A 225 -15.31 2.76 -19.22
C GLY A 225 -16.40 3.82 -19.39
N PHE A 226 -16.96 4.32 -18.28
CA PHE A 226 -17.93 5.42 -18.29
C PHE A 226 -17.37 6.70 -18.94
N CYS A 227 -16.15 7.11 -18.57
CA CYS A 227 -15.48 8.24 -19.21
C CYS A 227 -15.16 7.99 -20.69
N GLY A 228 -14.86 6.74 -21.06
CA GLY A 228 -14.66 6.32 -22.45
C GLY A 228 -15.91 6.51 -23.30
N ILE A 229 -17.09 6.16 -22.77
CA ILE A 229 -18.38 6.38 -23.43
C ILE A 229 -18.66 7.87 -23.63
N ILE A 230 -18.44 8.70 -22.60
CA ILE A 230 -18.63 10.16 -22.70
C ILE A 230 -17.65 10.77 -23.73
N ALA A 231 -16.39 10.35 -23.70
CA ALA A 231 -15.40 10.83 -24.66
C ALA A 231 -15.76 10.43 -26.10
N ALA A 232 -16.35 9.24 -26.28
CA ALA A 232 -16.83 8.77 -27.57
C ALA A 232 -18.09 9.51 -28.07
N SER A 233 -18.95 9.97 -27.16
CA SER A 233 -20.17 10.71 -27.53
C SER A 233 -19.96 12.21 -27.76
N VAL A 234 -18.91 12.80 -27.16
CA VAL A 234 -18.63 14.25 -27.25
C VAL A 234 -17.46 14.59 -28.19
N GLY A 235 -16.57 13.63 -28.46
CA GLY A 235 -15.31 13.88 -29.18
C GLY A 235 -15.26 13.28 -30.59
N ASN A 236 -14.90 14.09 -31.59
CA ASN A 236 -14.58 13.64 -32.96
C ASN A 236 -13.23 12.88 -33.09
N THR A 237 -12.59 12.49 -31.98
CA THR A 237 -11.27 11.85 -31.99
C THR A 237 -11.27 10.52 -31.23
N LEU A 238 -10.97 9.43 -31.96
CA LEU A 238 -10.96 8.05 -31.47
C LEU A 238 -9.88 7.74 -30.43
N LEU A 239 -8.85 8.58 -30.32
CA LEU A 239 -7.65 8.26 -29.57
C LEU A 239 -7.90 8.22 -28.05
N LEU A 240 -8.74 9.11 -27.54
CA LEU A 240 -9.04 9.22 -26.10
C LEU A 240 -9.96 8.09 -25.60
N PRO A 241 -11.09 7.75 -26.26
CA PRO A 241 -11.89 6.58 -25.89
C PRO A 241 -11.08 5.29 -25.92
N LEU A 242 -10.25 5.09 -26.96
CA LEU A 242 -9.49 3.85 -27.14
C LEU A 242 -8.40 3.69 -26.07
N ALA A 243 -7.77 4.79 -25.64
CA ALA A 243 -6.84 4.80 -24.51
C ALA A 243 -7.54 4.46 -23.18
N LEU A 244 -8.75 4.97 -22.94
CA LEU A 244 -9.54 4.68 -21.74
C LEU A 244 -10.03 3.21 -21.72
N PHE A 245 -10.44 2.67 -22.87
CA PHE A 245 -10.78 1.25 -23.01
C PHE A 245 -9.58 0.34 -22.79
N ALA A 246 -8.42 0.69 -23.34
CA ALA A 246 -7.18 -0.05 -23.10
C ALA A 246 -6.79 -0.04 -21.61
N ALA A 247 -6.99 1.08 -20.90
CA ALA A 247 -6.76 1.17 -19.47
C ALA A 247 -7.75 0.30 -18.65
N ALA A 248 -9.02 0.27 -19.04
CA ALA A 248 -10.04 -0.60 -18.43
C ALA A 248 -9.70 -2.09 -18.62
N LEU A 249 -9.31 -2.49 -19.84
CA LEU A 249 -8.83 -3.83 -20.16
C LEU A 249 -7.58 -4.21 -19.36
N GLY A 250 -6.64 -3.27 -19.18
CA GLY A 250 -5.46 -3.47 -18.34
C GLY A 250 -5.81 -3.73 -16.88
N CYS A 251 -6.77 -3.00 -16.31
CA CYS A 251 -7.30 -3.26 -14.97
C CYS A 251 -7.98 -4.63 -14.90
N PHE A 252 -8.69 -5.02 -15.95
CA PHE A 252 -9.31 -6.33 -16.08
C PHE A 252 -8.31 -7.48 -16.09
N GLY A 253 -7.24 -7.36 -16.88
CA GLY A 253 -6.15 -8.32 -16.93
C GLY A 253 -5.47 -8.53 -15.57
N VAL A 254 -5.36 -7.47 -14.76
CA VAL A 254 -4.83 -7.57 -13.39
C VAL A 254 -5.76 -8.38 -12.49
N MET A 255 -7.07 -8.13 -12.54
CA MET A 255 -8.05 -8.91 -11.78
C MET A 255 -8.02 -10.39 -12.18
N LEU A 256 -7.96 -10.69 -13.49
CA LEU A 256 -7.84 -12.05 -14.01
C LEU A 256 -6.55 -12.75 -13.55
N SER A 257 -5.43 -12.05 -13.57
CA SER A 257 -4.13 -12.60 -13.13
C SER A 257 -4.13 -12.99 -11.64
N LYS A 258 -5.03 -12.41 -10.85
CA LYS A 258 -5.17 -12.65 -9.41
C LYS A 258 -6.26 -13.66 -9.06
N LYS A 259 -6.86 -14.31 -10.07
CA LYS A 259 -7.93 -15.33 -9.94
C LYS A 259 -9.20 -14.89 -9.20
N GLN A 260 -9.34 -13.60 -8.89
CA GLN A 260 -10.56 -13.06 -8.32
C GLN A 260 -11.40 -12.39 -9.40
N MET A 261 -12.53 -13.01 -9.70
CA MET A 261 -13.50 -12.50 -10.66
C MET A 261 -14.69 -11.86 -9.93
N PRO A 262 -14.78 -10.53 -9.83
CA PRO A 262 -16.07 -9.90 -9.64
C PRO A 262 -16.88 -10.13 -10.93
N LYS A 263 -17.78 -11.14 -10.91
CA LYS A 263 -18.63 -11.56 -12.06
C LYS A 263 -19.32 -10.38 -12.76
N ILE A 264 -19.58 -9.30 -12.01
CA ILE A 264 -20.28 -8.09 -12.45
C ILE A 264 -19.37 -7.16 -13.28
N SER A 265 -18.07 -7.07 -12.99
CA SER A 265 -17.17 -6.10 -13.65
C SER A 265 -16.89 -6.45 -15.12
N LEU A 266 -16.78 -7.74 -15.46
CA LEU A 266 -16.52 -8.20 -16.84
C LEU A 266 -17.70 -7.85 -17.75
N VAL A 267 -18.92 -8.11 -17.26
CA VAL A 267 -20.15 -7.83 -17.98
C VAL A 267 -20.27 -6.33 -18.24
N ILE A 268 -19.96 -5.49 -17.25
CA ILE A 268 -19.98 -4.03 -17.41
C ILE A 268 -18.98 -3.57 -18.48
N VAL A 269 -17.72 -4.02 -18.43
CA VAL A 269 -16.70 -3.60 -19.41
C VAL A 269 -17.04 -4.05 -20.84
N ILE A 270 -17.60 -5.26 -21.00
CA ILE A 270 -18.06 -5.76 -22.31
C ILE A 270 -19.26 -4.94 -22.79
N VAL A 271 -20.25 -4.66 -21.93
CA VAL A 271 -21.42 -3.85 -22.27
C VAL A 271 -21.00 -2.42 -22.63
N GLU A 272 -20.08 -1.82 -21.88
CA GLU A 272 -19.57 -0.47 -22.17
C GLU A 272 -18.83 -0.41 -23.51
N ALA A 273 -18.03 -1.44 -23.85
CA ALA A 273 -17.35 -1.53 -25.13
C ALA A 273 -18.34 -1.68 -26.30
N VAL A 274 -19.39 -2.49 -26.12
CA VAL A 274 -20.45 -2.67 -27.12
C VAL A 274 -21.24 -1.38 -27.31
N VAL A 275 -21.61 -0.69 -26.22
CA VAL A 275 -22.36 0.58 -26.26
C VAL A 275 -21.52 1.69 -26.91
N ALA A 276 -20.25 1.82 -26.57
CA ALA A 276 -19.36 2.81 -27.21
C ALA A 276 -19.18 2.53 -28.71
N PHE A 277 -19.03 1.25 -29.10
CA PHE A 277 -18.95 0.87 -30.51
C PHE A 277 -20.25 1.17 -31.28
N LEU A 278 -21.41 0.91 -30.67
CA LEU A 278 -22.71 1.19 -31.28
C LEU A 278 -22.97 2.70 -31.41
N LEU A 279 -22.64 3.49 -30.39
CA LEU A 279 -22.75 4.96 -30.44
C LEU A 279 -21.86 5.58 -31.52
N PHE A 280 -20.70 4.98 -31.79
CA PHE A 280 -19.80 5.44 -32.86
C PHE A 280 -20.29 5.06 -34.27
N ARG A 281 -21.17 4.07 -34.38
CA ARG A 281 -21.69 3.55 -35.65
C ARG A 281 -23.06 4.15 -36.04
N LEU A 282 -23.68 4.88 -35.13
CA LEU A 282 -24.87 5.67 -35.38
C LEU A 282 -24.43 7.02 -35.98
N PRO A 283 -24.85 7.35 -37.22
CA PRO A 283 -24.52 8.61 -37.89
C PRO A 283 -25.13 9.83 -37.20
#